data_AF-A0AAD7E8U4-F1
#
_entry.id   AF-A0AAD7E8U4-F1
#
_cell.length_a   1.000
_cell.length_b   1.000
_cell.length_c   1.000
_cell.angle_alpha   90.00
_cell.angle_beta   90.00
_cell.angle_gamma   90.00
#
_symmetry.space_group_name_H-M   'P 1'
#
loop_
_entity.id
_entity.type
_entity.pdbx_description
1 polymer ?
#
loop_
_entity_poly.entity_id
_entity_poly.type
_entity_poly.pdbx_seq_one_letter_code
_entity_poly.pdbx_strand_id
1 'polypeptide(L)'
;MGTFKTAHTGHLSLIHLPEQGLGTTLNQLVAVKRMYHSPKNTGTSSNRAVFRFTPADEYARTVQEANLLYWAASLMEFTYSFIHRFLSKSSADPPFEIPQLRFVHAGVAVSHDQAIGTNISNTTSIRRTYLVEEFINESSEGFVTFVHNGDANPLLDLDDPLYEIAEFLCFMQHVQYFKTDGTIFLSDLQGMSKWRVV
;
A
#
# COMPACT_ATOMS: atom_id res chain seq x y z
N MET A 1 -1.89 -11.38 -10.52
CA MET A 1 -2.94 -10.36 -10.64
C MET A 1 -3.72 -10.35 -9.33
N GLY A 2 -3.85 -9.19 -8.68
CA GLY A 2 -4.65 -9.07 -7.45
C GLY A 2 -6.15 -9.15 -7.76
N THR A 3 -7.00 -9.09 -6.75
CA THR A 3 -8.45 -9.33 -6.90
C THR A 3 -9.20 -8.19 -7.61
N PHE A 4 -8.71 -6.95 -7.52
CA PHE A 4 -9.38 -5.73 -8.04
C PHE A 4 -8.43 -4.71 -8.69
N LYS A 5 -7.13 -5.01 -8.74
CA LYS A 5 -6.09 -4.16 -9.33
C LYS A 5 -5.12 -4.98 -10.17
N THR A 6 -4.70 -4.44 -11.30
CA THR A 6 -3.52 -4.91 -12.02
C THR A 6 -2.31 -4.16 -11.48
N ALA A 7 -1.16 -4.83 -11.37
CA ALA A 7 0.11 -4.21 -10.97
C ALA A 7 1.15 -4.46 -12.06
N HIS A 8 1.89 -3.41 -12.42
CA HIS A 8 2.93 -3.44 -13.44
C HIS A 8 4.15 -2.68 -12.94
N THR A 9 5.34 -3.06 -13.39
CA THR A 9 6.52 -2.23 -13.21
C THR A 9 6.43 -1.00 -14.12
N GLY A 10 6.91 0.14 -13.63
CA GLY A 10 7.02 1.38 -14.37
C GLY A 10 8.18 2.22 -13.86
N HIS A 11 8.46 3.34 -14.54
CA HIS A 11 9.46 4.30 -14.10
C HIS A 11 8.83 5.67 -13.93
N LEU A 12 9.19 6.35 -12.84
CA LEU A 12 8.76 7.70 -12.52
C LEU A 12 9.88 8.67 -12.87
N SER A 13 9.58 9.59 -13.80
CA SER A 13 10.47 10.66 -14.22
C SER A 13 9.80 11.99 -13.97
N LEU A 14 10.31 12.73 -12.98
CA LEU A 14 9.82 14.06 -12.62
C LEU A 14 10.79 15.13 -13.13
N ILE A 15 10.25 16.29 -13.51
CA ILE A 15 11.06 17.47 -13.91
C ILE A 15 11.80 18.03 -12.69
N HIS A 16 11.14 18.02 -11.54
CA HIS A 16 11.71 18.40 -10.25
C HIS A 16 11.64 17.21 -9.30
N LEU A 17 12.80 16.80 -8.80
CA LEU A 17 12.90 15.71 -7.82
C LEU A 17 12.53 16.27 -6.44
N PRO A 18 11.54 15.72 -5.74
CA PRO A 18 11.27 16.06 -4.36
C PRO A 18 12.41 15.59 -3.45
N GLU A 19 12.52 16.21 -2.26
CA GLU A 19 13.52 15.82 -1.26
C GLU A 19 13.19 14.48 -0.57
N GLN A 20 11.90 14.14 -0.49
CA GLN A 20 11.39 12.95 0.19
C GLN A 20 10.21 12.34 -0.58
N GLY A 21 9.92 11.06 -0.32
CA GLY A 21 8.79 10.36 -0.92
C GLY A 21 9.10 9.73 -2.29
N LEU A 22 8.08 9.69 -3.15
CA LEU A 22 8.21 9.17 -4.52
C LEU A 22 8.87 10.19 -5.46
N GLY A 23 9.74 9.69 -6.33
CA GLY A 23 10.41 10.45 -7.38
C GLY A 23 11.67 11.17 -6.92
N THR A 24 12.23 10.82 -5.76
CA THR A 24 13.48 11.41 -5.22
C THR A 24 14.70 11.09 -6.10
N THR A 25 14.61 10.04 -6.91
CA THR A 25 15.63 9.67 -7.89
C THR A 25 15.09 9.79 -9.31
N LEU A 26 15.96 10.19 -10.24
CA LEU A 26 15.62 10.24 -11.65
C LEU A 26 15.30 8.82 -12.16
N ASN A 27 14.20 8.68 -12.91
CA ASN A 27 13.77 7.41 -13.47
C ASN A 27 13.60 6.33 -12.38
N GLN A 28 12.99 6.68 -11.26
CA GLN A 28 12.76 5.78 -10.14
C GLN A 28 11.87 4.61 -10.56
N LEU A 29 12.28 3.37 -10.27
CA LEU A 29 11.45 2.18 -10.46
C LEU A 29 10.26 2.22 -9.48
N VAL A 30 9.05 2.02 -10.02
CA VAL A 30 7.79 2.10 -9.27
C VAL A 30 6.86 0.95 -9.64
N ALA A 31 5.97 0.60 -8.72
CA ALA A 31 4.81 -0.25 -9.00
C ALA A 31 3.64 0.63 -9.46
N VAL A 32 3.15 0.40 -10.67
CA VAL A 32 2.01 1.10 -11.26
C VAL A 32 0.78 0.20 -11.18
N LYS A 33 -0.16 0.56 -10.32
CA LYS A 33 -1.40 -0.17 -10.10
C LYS A 33 -2.58 0.53 -10.76
N ARG A 34 -3.47 -0.26 -11.34
CA ARG A 34 -4.67 0.24 -12.02
C ARG A 34 -5.90 -0.57 -11.62
N MET A 35 -6.95 0.13 -11.22
CA MET A 35 -8.22 -0.48 -10.84
C MET A 35 -8.87 -1.21 -12.01
N TYR A 36 -9.57 -2.29 -11.69
CA TYR A 36 -10.43 -2.96 -12.63
C TYR A 36 -11.62 -3.59 -11.91
N HIS A 37 -12.66 -3.95 -12.66
CA HIS A 37 -13.69 -4.85 -12.15
C HIS A 37 -13.76 -6.10 -13.00
N SER A 38 -14.11 -7.20 -12.36
CA SER A 38 -14.47 -8.43 -13.04
C SER A 38 -15.85 -8.82 -12.55
N PRO A 39 -16.81 -9.09 -13.46
CA PRO A 39 -18.06 -9.75 -13.10
C PRO A 39 -17.77 -11.03 -12.32
N LYS A 40 -18.68 -11.42 -11.43
CA LYS A 40 -18.65 -12.75 -10.83
C LYS A 40 -18.79 -13.78 -11.96
N ASN A 41 -17.88 -14.75 -12.03
CA ASN A 41 -17.96 -15.82 -13.01
C ASN A 41 -19.24 -16.61 -12.75
N THR A 42 -20.20 -16.57 -13.68
CA THR A 42 -21.37 -17.45 -13.69
C THR A 42 -21.10 -18.75 -14.47
N GLY A 43 -19.86 -18.99 -14.91
CA GLY A 43 -19.47 -20.16 -15.69
C GLY A 43 -18.04 -20.64 -15.44
N THR A 44 -17.74 -21.86 -15.90
CA THR A 44 -16.53 -22.67 -15.68
C THR A 44 -15.28 -22.21 -16.45
N SER A 45 -15.27 -21.01 -17.06
CA SER A 45 -14.12 -20.52 -17.82
C SER A 45 -13.03 -19.96 -16.90
N SER A 46 -11.81 -20.47 -17.05
CA SER A 46 -10.60 -20.09 -16.30
C SER A 46 -10.07 -18.68 -16.63
N ASN A 47 -10.55 -18.04 -17.70
CA ASN A 47 -10.19 -16.67 -18.06
C ASN A 47 -11.19 -15.66 -17.48
N ARG A 48 -10.81 -15.05 -16.37
CA ARG A 48 -11.57 -13.99 -15.72
C ARG A 48 -11.49 -12.70 -16.55
N ALA A 49 -12.59 -12.32 -17.21
CA ALA A 49 -12.63 -11.09 -18.01
C ALA A 49 -12.42 -9.84 -17.14
N VAL A 50 -11.47 -8.99 -17.54
CA VAL A 50 -11.10 -7.76 -16.85
C VAL A 50 -11.69 -6.55 -17.58
N PHE A 51 -12.46 -5.74 -16.88
CA PHE A 51 -13.10 -4.54 -17.42
C PHE A 51 -12.58 -3.28 -16.74
N ARG A 52 -12.55 -2.19 -17.50
CA ARG A 52 -12.10 -0.88 -17.01
C ARG A 52 -13.29 -0.05 -16.58
N PHE A 53 -13.10 0.66 -15.48
CA PHE A 53 -14.03 1.68 -15.01
C PHE A 53 -14.07 2.87 -15.97
N THR A 54 -15.11 3.70 -15.85
CA THR A 54 -15.11 5.03 -16.44
C THR A 54 -13.95 5.85 -15.85
N PRO A 55 -13.41 6.87 -16.54
CA PRO A 55 -12.32 7.67 -16.00
C PRO A 55 -12.64 8.31 -14.64
N ALA A 56 -13.89 8.75 -14.43
CA ALA A 56 -14.34 9.32 -13.17
C ALA A 56 -14.38 8.29 -12.04
N ASP A 57 -14.92 7.09 -12.29
CA ASP A 57 -14.96 6.01 -11.30
C ASP A 57 -13.56 5.46 -11.00
N GLU A 58 -12.71 5.34 -12.02
CA GLU A 58 -11.31 4.91 -11.87
C GLU A 58 -10.54 5.91 -11.00
N TYR A 59 -10.74 7.21 -11.23
CA TYR A 59 -10.16 8.28 -10.42
C TYR A 59 -10.62 8.18 -8.97
N ALA A 60 -11.93 8.16 -8.71
CA ALA A 60 -12.48 8.13 -7.35
C ALA A 60 -11.97 6.92 -6.55
N ARG A 61 -11.95 5.74 -7.15
CA ARG A 61 -11.43 4.50 -6.52
C ARG A 61 -9.93 4.55 -6.29
N THR A 62 -9.18 5.13 -7.21
CA THR A 62 -7.72 5.26 -7.06
C THR A 62 -7.36 6.21 -5.94
N VAL A 63 -8.07 7.34 -5.82
CA VAL A 63 -7.91 8.28 -4.71
C VAL A 63 -8.31 7.63 -3.38
N GLN A 64 -9.39 6.85 -3.35
CA GLN A 64 -9.78 6.11 -2.14
C GLN A 64 -8.66 5.18 -1.65
N GLU A 65 -8.02 4.45 -2.55
CA GLU A 65 -6.92 3.54 -2.21
C GLU A 65 -5.66 4.29 -1.77
N ALA A 66 -5.34 5.42 -2.40
CA ALA A 66 -4.26 6.29 -1.93
C ALA A 66 -4.53 6.83 -0.51
N ASN A 67 -5.79 7.19 -0.22
CA ASN A 67 -6.19 7.62 1.12
C ASN A 67 -6.07 6.48 2.13
N LEU A 68 -6.42 5.24 1.78
CA LEU A 68 -6.25 4.09 2.66
C LEU A 68 -4.76 3.88 3.02
N LEU A 69 -3.85 4.01 2.06
CA LEU A 69 -2.41 3.95 2.31
C LEU A 69 -1.93 5.10 3.22
N TYR A 70 -2.46 6.31 3.01
CA TYR A 70 -2.16 7.44 3.89
C TYR A 70 -2.59 7.17 5.33
N TRP A 71 -3.82 6.70 5.54
CA TRP A 71 -4.30 6.29 6.87
C TRP A 71 -3.47 5.14 7.47
N ALA A 72 -3.07 4.17 6.65
CA ALA A 72 -2.24 3.07 7.08
C ALA A 72 -0.87 3.53 7.59
N ALA A 73 -0.21 4.45 6.88
CA ALA A 73 1.03 5.06 7.33
C ALA A 73 0.85 5.81 8.66
N SER A 74 -0.22 6.60 8.81
CA SER A 74 -0.51 7.31 10.06
C SER A 74 -0.80 6.38 11.23
N LEU A 75 -1.50 5.26 11.01
CA LEU A 75 -1.79 4.26 12.04
C LEU A 75 -0.55 3.47 12.46
N MET A 76 0.40 3.26 11.53
CA MET A 76 1.70 2.69 11.86
C MET A 76 2.51 3.66 12.75
N GLU A 77 2.57 4.94 12.39
CA GLU A 77 3.24 5.98 13.19
C GLU A 77 2.59 6.14 14.57
N PHE A 78 1.26 6.04 14.65
CA PHE A 78 0.53 6.01 15.89
C PHE A 78 0.99 4.87 16.81
N THR A 79 1.15 3.65 16.27
CA THR A 79 1.66 2.50 17.03
C THR A 79 3.09 2.73 17.51
N TYR A 80 3.98 3.25 16.67
CA TYR A 80 5.34 3.59 17.10
C TYR A 80 5.37 4.66 18.19
N SER A 81 4.53 5.70 18.07
CA SER A 81 4.37 6.72 19.11
C SER A 81 3.89 6.13 20.43
N PHE A 82 2.99 5.15 20.38
CA PHE A 82 2.54 4.40 21.56
C PHE A 82 3.71 3.62 22.21
N ILE A 83 4.50 2.90 21.42
CA ILE A 83 5.68 2.15 21.88
C ILE A 83 6.70 3.09 22.51
N HIS A 84 7.10 4.16 21.82
CA HIS A 84 8.09 5.12 22.33
C HIS A 84 7.65 5.76 23.64
N ARG A 85 6.36 6.09 23.78
CA ARG A 85 5.83 6.60 25.05
C ARG A 85 5.93 5.58 26.18
N PHE A 86 5.72 4.30 25.89
CA PHE A 86 5.89 3.24 26.89
C PHE A 86 7.37 3.09 27.28
N LEU A 87 8.26 3.00 26.29
CA LEU A 87 9.70 2.86 26.51
C LEU A 87 10.30 4.04 27.28
N SER A 88 9.85 5.28 27.02
CA SER A 88 10.32 6.47 27.73
C SER A 88 10.05 6.45 29.25
N LYS A 89 9.15 5.57 29.70
CA LYS A 89 8.81 5.38 31.12
C LYS A 89 9.38 4.09 31.70
N SER A 90 9.99 3.25 30.87
CA SER A 90 10.62 2.01 31.29
C SER A 90 12.00 2.31 31.87
N SER A 91 12.36 1.61 32.95
CA SER A 91 13.71 1.64 33.51
C SER A 91 14.66 0.64 32.84
N ALA A 92 14.15 -0.19 31.93
CA ALA A 92 14.90 -1.22 31.23
C ALA A 92 14.59 -1.21 29.73
N ASP A 93 15.59 -1.55 28.94
CA ASP A 93 15.45 -1.75 27.50
C ASP A 93 14.64 -3.01 27.19
N PRO A 94 13.94 -3.05 26.04
CA PRO A 94 13.21 -4.24 25.63
C PRO A 94 14.20 -5.41 25.43
N PRO A 95 13.83 -6.65 25.82
CA PRO A 95 14.70 -7.81 25.69
C PRO A 95 14.80 -8.34 24.25
N PHE A 96 14.21 -7.65 23.28
CA PHE A 96 14.17 -7.99 21.86
C PHE A 96 14.24 -6.71 21.02
N GLU A 97 14.62 -6.85 19.75
CA GLU A 97 14.59 -5.74 18.80
C GLU A 97 13.16 -5.49 18.33
N ILE A 98 12.69 -4.24 18.40
CA ILE A 98 11.37 -3.86 17.91
C ILE A 98 11.46 -3.63 16.39
N PRO A 99 10.74 -4.39 15.55
CA PRO A 99 10.75 -4.18 14.11
C PRO A 99 10.42 -2.74 13.72
N GLN A 100 11.15 -2.18 12.74
CA GLN A 100 10.97 -0.80 12.24
C GLN A 100 10.38 -0.78 10.82
N LEU A 101 9.09 -1.03 10.72
CA LEU A 101 8.36 -1.16 9.46
C LEU A 101 7.74 0.18 9.04
N ARG A 102 7.52 0.34 7.74
CA ARG A 102 6.70 1.43 7.19
C ARG A 102 5.91 0.97 5.99
N PHE A 103 4.81 1.66 5.69
CA PHE A 103 4.16 1.51 4.39
C PHE A 103 5.02 2.14 3.28
N VAL A 104 4.92 1.61 2.07
CA VAL A 104 5.54 2.21 0.88
C VAL A 104 4.99 3.61 0.63
N HIS A 105 5.84 4.51 0.12
CA HIS A 105 5.32 5.78 -0.38
C HIS A 105 4.47 5.53 -1.62
N ALA A 106 3.33 6.22 -1.69
CA ALA A 106 2.37 6.09 -2.76
C ALA A 106 1.86 7.45 -3.23
N GLY A 107 1.38 7.50 -4.46
CA GLY A 107 0.81 8.69 -5.07
C GLY A 107 -0.18 8.37 -6.17
N VAL A 108 -0.97 9.36 -6.57
CA VAL A 108 -1.93 9.23 -7.67
C VAL A 108 -1.38 9.89 -8.92
N ALA A 109 -1.26 9.13 -10.01
CA ALA A 109 -0.90 9.66 -11.31
C ALA A 109 -2.15 9.74 -12.20
N VAL A 110 -2.46 10.95 -12.69
CA VAL A 110 -3.59 11.22 -13.57
C VAL A 110 -3.07 11.54 -14.97
N SER A 111 -3.54 10.80 -15.97
CA SER A 111 -3.30 11.13 -17.37
C SER A 111 -4.50 11.89 -17.93
N HIS A 112 -4.21 12.92 -18.72
CA HIS A 112 -5.21 13.75 -19.37
C HIS A 112 -5.15 13.56 -20.89
N ASP A 113 -6.28 13.71 -21.58
CA ASP A 113 -6.27 13.86 -23.03
C ASP A 113 -5.75 15.25 -23.41
N GLN A 114 -5.02 15.34 -24.53
CA GLN A 114 -4.68 16.64 -25.11
C GLN A 114 -5.95 17.28 -25.65
N ALA A 115 -6.11 18.58 -25.38
CA ALA A 115 -7.14 19.38 -26.02
C ALA A 115 -6.76 19.55 -27.51
N ILE A 116 -7.57 19.02 -28.44
CA ILE A 116 -7.32 19.12 -29.89
C ILE A 116 -8.29 20.14 -30.51
N GLY A 117 -7.77 21.22 -31.14
CA GLY A 117 -8.57 22.24 -31.85
C GLY A 117 -8.26 23.70 -31.51
N THR A 118 -8.82 24.65 -32.27
CA THR A 118 -8.59 26.11 -32.15
C THR A 118 -9.61 26.87 -31.30
N ASN A 119 -10.69 26.20 -30.85
CA ASN A 119 -11.77 26.78 -30.03
C ASN A 119 -12.00 25.94 -28.76
N ILE A 120 -10.98 25.82 -27.91
CA ILE A 120 -11.06 24.98 -26.72
C ILE A 120 -11.21 25.87 -25.49
N SER A 121 -12.37 25.83 -24.83
CA SER A 121 -12.40 26.17 -23.42
C SER A 121 -11.44 25.20 -22.70
N ASN A 122 -10.42 25.70 -22.02
CA ASN A 122 -9.27 24.99 -21.42
C ASN A 122 -9.62 23.82 -20.45
N THR A 123 -10.33 22.79 -20.89
CA THR A 123 -10.72 21.66 -20.05
C THR A 123 -10.10 20.39 -20.61
N THR A 124 -9.02 19.93 -19.99
CA THR A 124 -8.45 18.61 -20.25
C THR A 124 -9.26 17.55 -19.51
N SER A 125 -9.79 16.55 -20.21
CA SER A 125 -10.51 15.43 -19.58
C SER A 125 -9.53 14.41 -18.99
N ILE A 126 -9.85 13.89 -17.80
CA ILE A 126 -9.12 12.76 -17.22
C ILE A 126 -9.34 11.54 -18.12
N ARG A 127 -8.24 10.92 -18.54
CA ARG A 127 -8.24 9.73 -19.39
C ARG A 127 -8.11 8.46 -18.56
N ARG A 128 -7.12 8.44 -17.65
CA ARG A 128 -6.79 7.28 -16.80
C ARG A 128 -6.16 7.73 -15.50
N THR A 129 -6.37 6.94 -14.46
CA THR A 129 -5.77 7.15 -13.14
C THR A 129 -5.03 5.91 -12.67
N TYR A 130 -3.88 6.11 -12.04
CA TYR A 130 -3.01 5.06 -11.53
C TYR A 130 -2.63 5.34 -10.09
N LEU A 131 -2.57 4.28 -9.28
CA LEU A 131 -1.88 4.31 -8.00
C LEU A 131 -0.41 3.95 -8.28
N VAL A 132 0.50 4.83 -7.92
CA VAL A 132 1.94 4.64 -8.10
C VAL A 132 2.55 4.44 -6.72
N GLU A 133 3.29 3.36 -6.52
CA GLU A 133 3.90 3.00 -5.25
C GLU A 133 5.41 2.78 -5.42
N GLU A 134 6.17 2.92 -4.34
CA GLU A 134 7.57 2.51 -4.32
C GLU A 134 7.66 1.04 -4.73
N PHE A 135 8.55 0.73 -5.66
CA PHE A 135 8.82 -0.66 -5.99
C PHE A 135 9.60 -1.31 -4.85
N ILE A 136 9.04 -2.39 -4.29
CA ILE A 136 9.80 -3.29 -3.42
C ILE A 136 10.54 -4.25 -4.33
N ASN A 137 11.87 -4.10 -4.38
CA ASN A 137 12.70 -4.99 -5.18
C ASN A 137 12.73 -6.36 -4.50
N GLU A 138 12.01 -7.32 -5.07
CA GLU A 138 11.98 -8.70 -4.62
C GLU A 138 13.42 -9.24 -4.61
N SER A 139 14.03 -9.33 -3.43
CA SER A 139 15.20 -10.18 -3.26
C SER A 139 14.76 -11.65 -3.30
N SER A 140 15.70 -12.57 -3.14
CA SER A 140 15.44 -14.01 -3.02
C SER A 140 14.39 -14.41 -1.98
N GLU A 141 14.01 -13.53 -1.05
CA GLU A 141 13.04 -13.79 0.03
C GLU A 141 11.57 -13.56 -0.38
N GLY A 142 11.30 -12.93 -1.53
CA GLY A 142 9.95 -12.76 -2.06
C GLY A 142 9.05 -11.79 -1.27
N PHE A 143 7.78 -11.73 -1.69
CA PHE A 143 6.73 -10.89 -1.09
C PHE A 143 5.82 -11.76 -0.23
N VAL A 144 5.71 -11.44 1.06
CA VAL A 144 5.12 -12.29 2.10
C VAL A 144 3.84 -11.66 2.64
N THR A 145 2.80 -12.46 2.83
CA THR A 145 1.60 -12.08 3.59
C THR A 145 1.83 -12.47 5.05
N PHE A 146 1.91 -11.48 5.94
CA PHE A 146 2.19 -11.68 7.36
C PHE A 146 0.92 -11.94 8.17
N VAL A 147 -0.16 -11.20 7.85
CA VAL A 147 -1.46 -11.28 8.54
C VAL A 147 -2.58 -11.24 7.52
N HIS A 148 -3.46 -12.24 7.54
CA HIS A 148 -4.60 -12.34 6.63
C HIS A 148 -5.75 -11.41 7.06
N ASN A 149 -6.62 -10.99 6.14
CA ASN A 149 -7.77 -10.11 6.46
C ASN A 149 -8.90 -10.78 7.27
N GLY A 150 -8.88 -12.11 7.37
CA GLY A 150 -9.88 -12.92 8.06
C GLY A 150 -9.39 -13.59 9.35
N ASP A 151 -8.13 -13.37 9.73
CA ASP A 151 -7.53 -13.93 10.93
C ASP A 151 -6.58 -12.91 11.57
N ALA A 152 -6.62 -12.79 12.89
CA ALA A 152 -5.76 -11.88 13.65
C ALA A 152 -4.45 -12.53 14.12
N ASN A 153 -4.23 -13.80 13.78
CA ASN A 153 -3.00 -14.52 14.09
C ASN A 153 -1.92 -14.34 12.99
N PRO A 154 -0.63 -14.46 13.35
CA PRO A 154 0.44 -14.57 12.37
C PRO A 154 0.16 -15.70 11.37
N LEU A 155 0.35 -15.43 10.08
CA LEU A 155 0.22 -16.46 9.04
C LEU A 155 1.46 -17.37 8.96
N LEU A 156 2.59 -16.93 9.53
CA LEU A 156 3.87 -17.63 9.49
C LEU A 156 4.02 -18.60 10.66
N ASP A 157 4.77 -19.67 10.44
CA ASP A 157 5.14 -20.64 11.48
C ASP A 157 6.20 -20.06 12.42
N LEU A 158 6.26 -20.57 13.65
CA LEU A 158 7.16 -20.08 14.71
C LEU A 158 8.65 -20.15 14.36
N ASP A 159 9.05 -21.08 13.47
CA ASP A 159 10.41 -21.26 13.00
C ASP A 159 10.73 -20.44 11.74
N ASP A 160 9.74 -19.71 11.19
CA ASP A 160 9.96 -18.79 10.08
C ASP A 160 10.80 -17.58 10.55
N PRO A 161 11.89 -17.22 9.84
CA PRO A 161 12.75 -16.10 10.22
C PRO A 161 12.02 -14.74 10.22
N LEU A 162 10.84 -14.63 9.61
CA LEU A 162 10.01 -13.44 9.59
C LEU A 162 8.83 -13.51 10.57
N TYR A 163 8.74 -14.55 11.40
CA TYR A 163 7.67 -14.70 12.39
C TYR A 163 7.58 -13.49 13.32
N GLU A 164 8.71 -12.95 13.78
CA GLU A 164 8.76 -11.77 14.66
C GLU A 164 8.12 -10.52 14.01
N ILE A 165 8.22 -10.38 12.68
CA ILE A 165 7.54 -9.32 11.93
C ILE A 165 6.03 -9.55 11.97
N ALA A 166 5.56 -10.78 11.75
CA ALA A 166 4.14 -11.11 11.80
C ALA A 166 3.56 -10.91 13.20
N GLU A 167 4.27 -11.33 14.25
CA GLU A 167 3.88 -11.11 15.65
C GLU A 167 3.80 -9.62 15.97
N PHE A 168 4.79 -8.82 15.55
CA PHE A 168 4.77 -7.37 15.72
C PHE A 168 3.57 -6.73 15.02
N LEU A 169 3.23 -7.19 13.81
CA LEU A 169 2.07 -6.68 13.06
C LEU A 169 0.76 -7.03 13.77
N CYS A 170 0.61 -8.21 14.36
CA CYS A 170 -0.53 -8.56 15.22
C CYS A 170 -0.61 -7.67 16.47
N PHE A 171 0.53 -7.39 17.13
CA PHE A 171 0.60 -6.42 18.23
C PHE A 171 0.15 -5.03 17.78
N MET A 172 0.60 -4.56 16.61
CA MET A 172 0.19 -3.29 16.03
C MET A 172 -1.34 -3.22 15.83
N GLN A 173 -1.95 -4.28 15.28
CA GLN A 173 -3.41 -4.38 15.15
C GLN A 173 -4.11 -4.24 16.50
N HIS A 174 -3.61 -4.95 17.51
CA HIS A 174 -4.17 -4.91 18.86
C HIS A 174 -4.11 -3.50 19.46
N VAL A 175 -2.96 -2.82 19.34
CA VAL A 175 -2.80 -1.44 19.81
C VAL A 175 -3.78 -0.50 19.12
N GLN A 176 -3.89 -0.59 17.79
CA GLN A 176 -4.80 0.27 17.01
C GLN A 176 -6.27 0.03 17.41
N TYR A 177 -6.69 -1.24 17.47
CA TYR A 177 -8.05 -1.60 17.87
C TYR A 177 -8.36 -1.12 19.30
N PHE A 178 -7.49 -1.41 20.25
CA PHE A 178 -7.68 -1.03 21.65
C PHE A 178 -7.69 0.49 21.84
N LYS A 179 -6.76 1.22 21.20
CA LYS A 179 -6.64 2.66 21.39
C LYS A 179 -7.67 3.49 20.65
N THR A 180 -8.39 2.88 19.72
CA THR A 180 -9.48 3.53 18.99
C THR A 180 -10.84 3.01 19.43
N ASP A 181 -10.92 2.42 20.63
CA ASP A 181 -12.15 1.87 21.21
C ASP A 181 -12.87 0.89 20.26
N GLY A 182 -12.08 0.10 19.53
CA GLY A 182 -12.55 -0.90 18.59
C GLY A 182 -12.99 -0.36 17.22
N THR A 183 -12.67 0.90 16.91
CA THR A 183 -13.16 1.56 15.68
C THR A 183 -12.35 1.21 14.44
N ILE A 184 -11.01 1.18 14.55
CA ILE A 184 -10.13 1.04 13.39
C ILE A 184 -8.86 0.25 13.72
N PHE A 185 -8.47 -0.60 12.80
CA PHE A 185 -7.18 -1.29 12.76
C PHE A 185 -6.85 -1.64 11.31
N LEU A 186 -5.56 -1.89 11.03
CA LEU A 186 -5.12 -2.35 9.72
C LEU A 186 -5.18 -3.88 9.63
N SER A 187 -5.45 -4.43 8.45
CA SER A 187 -5.43 -5.87 8.18
C SER A 187 -4.81 -6.14 6.82
N ASP A 188 -4.70 -7.41 6.43
CA ASP A 188 -4.14 -7.80 5.12
C ASP A 188 -2.69 -7.31 4.93
N LEU A 189 -1.87 -7.49 5.96
CA LEU A 189 -0.53 -6.92 6.04
C LEU A 189 0.45 -7.81 5.28
N GLN A 190 1.08 -7.24 4.25
CA GLN A 190 1.95 -7.96 3.32
C GLN A 190 3.10 -7.06 2.85
N GLY A 191 4.25 -7.65 2.53
CA GLY A 191 5.43 -6.86 2.20
C GLY A 191 6.70 -7.70 2.16
N MET A 192 7.80 -7.11 2.61
CA MET A 192 9.11 -7.74 2.61
C MET A 192 9.87 -7.47 3.91
N SER A 193 10.70 -8.44 4.31
CA SER A 193 11.53 -8.46 5.51
C SER A 193 12.35 -7.19 5.76
N LYS A 194 12.81 -6.52 4.70
CA LYS A 194 13.54 -5.24 4.81
C LYS A 194 12.59 -4.05 4.83
N TRP A 195 12.07 -3.79 6.03
CA TRP A 195 11.58 -2.47 6.46
C TRP A 195 10.37 -1.90 5.70
N ARG A 196 9.62 -2.70 4.92
CA ARG A 196 8.53 -2.17 4.08
C ARG A 196 7.31 -3.10 3.98
N VAL A 197 6.13 -2.52 4.15
CA VAL A 197 4.79 -3.14 4.00
C VAL A 197 4.03 -2.41 2.88
N VAL A 198 3.13 -3.08 2.16
CA VAL A 198 2.29 -2.54 1.09
C VAL A 198 0.82 -2.63 1.45
#